data_AF-A0A023BYC3-F1
#
_entry.id   AF-A0A023BYC3-F1
#
_cell.length_a   1.000
_cell.length_b   1.000
_cell.length_c   1.000
_cell.angle_alpha   90.00
_cell.angle_beta   90.00
_cell.angle_gamma   90.00
#
_symmetry.space_group_name_H-M   'P 1'
#
loop_
_entity.id
_entity.type
_entity.pdbx_description
1 polymer ?
#
loop_
_entity_poly.entity_id
_entity_poly.type
_entity_poly.pdbx_seq_one_letter_code
_entity_poly.pdbx_strand_id
1 'polypeptide(L)'
;MKQKIILSLNQKELEKFITIVQGSQIRELDNLVKLVIGKTDKDGYIKRRVYEALSDLSGFEIDYIKDNQSLKTDLGLTIYHKKSLKRYFQRIVRDLKSNKTVTVIECEKLTKVSDCIKLVKSKI
;
A
#
# COMPACT_ATOMS: atom_id res chain seq x y z
N MET A 1 27.04 6.48 -13.70
CA MET A 1 25.86 7.13 -14.33
C MET A 1 24.64 6.24 -14.13
N LYS A 2 23.57 6.73 -13.49
CA LYS A 2 22.29 5.99 -13.42
C LYS A 2 21.46 6.39 -14.65
N GLN A 3 21.41 5.53 -15.66
CA GLN A 3 20.54 5.72 -16.82
C GLN A 3 19.08 5.51 -16.39
N LYS A 4 18.22 6.47 -16.70
CA LYS A 4 16.77 6.35 -16.51
C LYS A 4 16.15 5.97 -17.85
N ILE A 5 15.46 4.84 -17.89
CA ILE A 5 14.62 4.46 -19.04
C ILE A 5 13.21 4.97 -18.73
N ILE A 6 12.68 5.84 -19.61
CA ILE A 6 11.30 6.31 -19.55
C ILE A 6 10.52 5.52 -20.59
N LEU A 7 9.55 4.74 -20.11
CA LEU A 7 8.63 3.98 -20.95
C LEU A 7 7.26 4.66 -20.93
N SER A 8 6.82 5.16 -22.08
CA SER A 8 5.45 5.61 -22.31
C SER A 8 4.69 4.50 -23.00
N LEU A 9 3.66 3.98 -22.33
CA LEU A 9 2.82 2.89 -22.82
C LEU A 9 1.37 3.39 -22.87
N ASN A 10 0.65 3.03 -23.94
CA ASN A 10 -0.81 3.19 -23.97
C ASN A 10 -1.51 2.07 -23.18
N GLN A 11 -2.83 2.17 -22.98
CA GLN A 11 -3.59 1.24 -22.14
C GLN A 11 -3.43 -0.24 -22.57
N LYS A 12 -3.47 -0.51 -23.88
CA LYS A 12 -3.31 -1.88 -24.41
C LYS A 12 -1.88 -2.42 -24.24
N GLU A 13 -0.89 -1.56 -24.42
CA GLU A 13 0.52 -1.91 -24.22
C GLU A 13 0.82 -2.17 -22.75
N LEU A 14 0.21 -1.40 -21.86
CA LEU A 14 0.31 -1.59 -20.42
C LEU A 14 -0.26 -2.95 -20.01
N GLU A 15 -1.44 -3.33 -20.50
CA GLU A 15 -2.04 -4.64 -20.24
C GLU A 15 -1.15 -5.80 -20.71
N LYS A 16 -0.60 -5.71 -21.92
CA LYS A 16 0.35 -6.73 -22.42
C LYS A 16 1.62 -6.79 -21.57
N PHE A 17 2.14 -5.65 -21.16
CA PHE A 17 3.32 -5.58 -20.32
C PHE A 17 3.09 -6.22 -18.95
N ILE A 18 1.91 -6.02 -18.34
CA ILE A 18 1.50 -6.71 -17.12
C ILE A 18 1.53 -8.22 -17.32
N THR A 19 0.95 -8.72 -18.41
CA THR A 19 0.89 -10.17 -18.69
C THR A 19 2.30 -10.76 -18.83
N ILE A 20 3.19 -10.05 -19.52
CA ILE A 20 4.59 -10.47 -19.70
C ILE A 20 5.33 -10.49 -18.36
N VAL A 21 5.16 -9.45 -17.54
CA VAL A 21 5.82 -9.34 -16.24
C VAL A 21 5.30 -10.40 -15.26
N GLN A 22 3.99 -10.65 -15.24
CA GLN A 22 3.39 -11.72 -14.43
C GLN A 22 3.88 -13.12 -14.87
N GLY A 23 4.13 -13.32 -16.15
CA GLY A 23 4.72 -14.56 -16.68
C GLY A 23 6.23 -14.71 -16.42
N SER A 24 6.94 -13.63 -16.08
CA SER A 24 8.40 -13.62 -15.98
C SER A 24 8.98 -14.23 -14.69
N GLN A 25 8.13 -14.58 -13.70
CA GLN A 25 8.52 -15.04 -12.36
C GLN A 25 9.42 -14.08 -11.55
N ILE A 26 9.71 -12.87 -12.03
CA ILE A 26 10.49 -11.86 -11.32
C ILE A 26 9.59 -11.10 -10.34
N ARG A 27 9.53 -11.55 -9.08
CA ARG A 27 8.68 -10.98 -8.02
C ARG A 27 8.88 -9.47 -7.80
N GLU A 28 10.13 -9.00 -7.87
CA GLU A 28 10.45 -7.58 -7.69
C GLU A 28 9.88 -6.70 -8.82
N LEU A 29 9.93 -7.19 -10.06
CA LEU A 29 9.41 -6.48 -11.22
C LEU A 29 7.88 -6.44 -11.20
N ASP A 30 7.23 -7.56 -10.83
CA ASP A 30 5.77 -7.61 -10.65
C ASP A 30 5.30 -6.62 -9.57
N ASN A 31 6.03 -6.54 -8.44
CA ASN A 31 5.74 -5.57 -7.38
C ASN A 31 5.90 -4.11 -7.85
N LEU A 32 6.96 -3.80 -8.60
CA LEU A 32 7.20 -2.45 -9.13
C LEU A 32 6.13 -2.04 -10.17
N VAL A 33 5.74 -2.96 -11.04
CA VAL A 33 4.75 -2.73 -12.09
C VAL A 33 3.35 -2.54 -11.51
N LYS A 34 2.96 -3.34 -10.50
CA LYS A 34 1.73 -3.12 -9.71
C LYS A 34 1.71 -1.75 -9.04
N LEU A 35 2.86 -1.23 -8.59
CA LEU A 35 2.95 0.06 -7.92
C LEU A 35 2.76 1.24 -8.90
N VAL A 36 3.25 1.09 -10.13
CA VAL A 36 3.06 2.07 -11.21
C VAL A 36 1.63 2.07 -11.74
N ILE A 37 1.01 0.89 -11.87
CA ILE A 37 -0.34 0.72 -12.43
C ILE A 37 -1.44 0.94 -11.38
N GLY A 38 -1.14 0.75 -10.09
CA GLY A 38 -2.10 0.92 -9.00
C GLY A 38 -2.73 2.32 -8.93
N LYS A 39 -2.17 3.35 -9.60
CA LYS A 39 -2.90 4.61 -9.73
C LYS A 39 -4.23 4.50 -10.51
N THR A 40 -4.39 3.47 -11.34
CA THR A 40 -5.61 3.20 -12.11
C THR A 40 -6.62 2.33 -11.33
N ASP A 41 -6.14 1.40 -10.49
CA ASP A 41 -6.94 0.65 -9.49
C ASP A 41 -6.67 1.19 -8.07
N LYS A 42 -7.48 2.18 -7.67
CA LYS A 42 -7.37 2.84 -6.36
C LYS A 42 -7.42 1.84 -5.21
N ASP A 43 -8.24 0.79 -5.30
CA ASP A 43 -8.44 -0.15 -4.20
C ASP A 43 -7.22 -1.06 -4.01
N GLY A 44 -6.67 -1.60 -5.10
CA GLY A 44 -5.43 -2.36 -5.09
C GLY A 44 -4.24 -1.53 -4.58
N TYR A 45 -4.16 -0.26 -5.01
CA TYR A 45 -3.12 0.65 -4.54
C TYR A 45 -3.21 0.95 -3.05
N ILE A 46 -4.40 1.30 -2.54
CA ILE A 46 -4.58 1.54 -1.10
C ILE A 46 -4.17 0.31 -0.31
N LYS A 47 -4.66 -0.87 -0.71
CA LYS A 47 -4.37 -2.13 -0.01
C LYS A 47 -2.86 -2.40 0.03
N ARG A 48 -2.18 -2.29 -1.10
CA ARG A 48 -0.72 -2.49 -1.19
C ARG A 48 0.04 -1.50 -0.31
N ARG A 49 -0.28 -0.22 -0.37
CA ARG A 49 0.40 0.83 0.41
C ARG A 49 0.15 0.71 1.91
N VAL A 50 -1.04 0.25 2.30
CA VAL A 50 -1.33 -0.08 3.70
C VAL A 50 -0.49 -1.27 4.15
N TYR A 51 -0.35 -2.31 3.33
CA TYR A 51 0.48 -3.47 3.68
C TYR A 51 1.96 -3.09 3.78
N GLU A 52 2.47 -2.24 2.90
CA GLU A 52 3.83 -1.69 2.99
C GLU A 52 4.04 -0.95 4.31
N ALA A 53 3.11 -0.07 4.71
CA ALA A 53 3.20 0.65 5.97
C ALA A 53 3.18 -0.28 7.20
N LEU A 54 2.42 -1.37 7.14
CA LEU A 54 2.36 -2.37 8.19
C LEU A 54 3.61 -3.24 8.23
N SER A 55 4.14 -3.60 7.06
CA SER A 55 5.40 -4.33 6.91
C SER A 55 6.57 -3.55 7.53
N ASP A 56 6.70 -2.27 7.17
CA ASP A 56 7.72 -1.36 7.71
C ASP A 56 7.71 -1.29 9.25
N LEU A 57 6.52 -1.32 9.87
CA LEU A 57 6.37 -1.17 11.32
C LEU A 57 6.41 -2.48 12.09
N SER A 58 6.02 -3.59 11.46
CA SER A 58 5.91 -4.89 12.12
C SER A 58 7.12 -5.79 11.85
N GLY A 59 7.91 -5.51 10.81
CA GLY A 59 9.01 -6.35 10.37
C GLY A 59 8.59 -7.60 9.62
N PHE A 60 7.28 -7.82 9.40
CA PHE A 60 6.78 -8.91 8.57
C PHE A 60 6.87 -8.54 7.09
N GLU A 61 7.23 -9.52 6.26
CA GLU A 61 7.13 -9.42 4.81
C GLU A 61 5.66 -9.19 4.38
N ILE A 62 5.46 -8.37 3.34
CA ILE A 62 4.13 -7.96 2.85
C ILE A 62 3.22 -9.17 2.56
N ASP A 63 3.80 -10.25 2.05
CA ASP A 63 3.07 -11.46 1.65
C ASP A 63 2.45 -12.22 2.84
N TYR A 64 2.91 -11.95 4.07
CA TYR A 64 2.35 -12.54 5.30
C TYR A 64 1.23 -11.69 5.92
N ILE A 65 0.99 -10.48 5.39
CA ILE A 65 -0.01 -9.56 5.90
C ILE A 65 -1.37 -9.87 5.26
N LYS A 66 -2.40 -10.06 6.10
CA LYS A 66 -3.77 -10.43 5.70
C LYS A 66 -4.81 -9.52 6.35
N ASP A 67 -5.91 -9.26 5.66
CA ASP A 67 -6.96 -8.31 6.08
C ASP A 67 -7.60 -8.63 7.44
N ASN A 68 -7.65 -9.91 7.82
CA ASN A 68 -8.27 -10.37 9.06
C ASN A 68 -7.33 -10.34 10.28
N GLN A 69 -6.04 -10.09 10.08
CA GLN A 69 -5.06 -10.07 11.15
C GLN A 69 -5.29 -8.91 12.12
N SER A 70 -5.07 -9.19 13.38
CA SER A 70 -5.01 -8.24 14.47
C SER A 70 -3.67 -7.51 14.47
N LEU A 71 -3.73 -6.19 14.50
CA LEU A 71 -2.53 -5.35 14.52
C LEU A 71 -1.67 -5.64 15.76
N LYS A 72 -2.30 -5.93 16.91
CA LYS A 72 -1.56 -6.14 18.17
C LYS A 72 -1.05 -7.57 18.31
N THR A 73 -1.91 -8.56 18.14
CA THR A 73 -1.57 -9.96 18.45
C THR A 73 -0.79 -10.62 17.33
N ASP A 74 -1.10 -10.29 16.07
CA ASP A 74 -0.53 -11.00 14.93
C ASP A 74 0.66 -10.23 14.35
N LEU A 75 0.61 -8.89 14.38
CA LEU A 75 1.66 -8.02 13.83
C LEU A 75 2.50 -7.30 14.92
N GLY A 76 2.23 -7.50 16.20
CA GLY A 76 3.00 -6.90 17.30
C GLY A 76 2.89 -5.37 17.43
N LEU A 77 1.94 -4.73 16.73
CA LEU A 77 1.81 -3.28 16.67
C LEU A 77 1.15 -2.71 17.93
N THR A 78 2.00 -2.20 18.82
CA THR A 78 1.61 -1.39 19.98
C THR A 78 1.04 -0.02 19.59
N ILE A 79 0.57 0.75 20.58
CA ILE A 79 0.00 2.09 20.37
C ILE A 79 0.98 3.07 19.72
N TYR A 80 2.29 2.94 19.98
CA TYR A 80 3.32 3.79 19.36
C TYR A 80 3.44 3.57 17.85
N HIS A 81 3.36 2.32 17.41
CA HIS A 81 3.31 1.99 15.99
C HIS A 81 2.04 2.56 15.35
N LYS A 82 0.89 2.41 16.02
CA LYS A 82 -0.38 2.98 15.53
C LYS A 82 -0.33 4.49 15.37
N LYS A 83 0.28 5.22 16.31
CA LYS A 83 0.52 6.67 16.17
C LYS A 83 1.35 7.00 14.92
N SER A 84 2.32 6.16 14.60
CA SER A 84 3.21 6.35 13.44
C SER A 84 2.50 6.15 12.10
N LEU A 85 1.48 5.27 12.04
CA LEU A 85 0.67 5.02 10.83
C LEU A 85 0.05 6.29 10.25
N LYS A 86 -0.22 7.31 11.08
CA LYS A 86 -0.75 8.61 10.61
C LYS A 86 0.09 9.20 9.47
N ARG A 87 1.42 9.14 9.57
CA ARG A 87 2.32 9.68 8.53
C ARG A 87 2.23 8.88 7.23
N TYR A 88 2.17 7.56 7.34
CA TYR A 88 2.02 6.65 6.21
C TYR A 88 0.69 6.86 5.50
N PHE A 89 -0.42 6.79 6.23
CA PHE A 89 -1.76 6.93 5.67
C PHE A 89 -2.01 8.32 5.08
N GLN A 90 -1.51 9.38 5.72
CA GLN A 90 -1.61 10.73 5.16
C GLN A 90 -0.86 10.86 3.81
N ARG A 91 0.26 10.14 3.64
CA ARG A 91 0.98 10.08 2.36
C ARG A 91 0.12 9.40 1.28
N ILE A 92 -0.50 8.26 1.59
CA ILE A 92 -1.38 7.55 0.64
C ILE A 92 -2.55 8.44 0.19
N VAL A 93 -3.21 9.11 1.15
CA VAL A 93 -4.33 10.02 0.88
C VAL A 93 -3.90 11.19 -0.02
N ARG A 94 -2.70 11.75 0.21
CA ARG A 94 -2.13 12.82 -0.61
C ARG A 94 -1.74 12.35 -2.00
N ASP A 95 -1.15 11.16 -2.12
CA ASP A 95 -0.77 10.55 -3.40
C ASP A 95 -1.99 10.34 -4.31
N LEU A 96 -3.17 10.13 -3.70
CA LEU A 96 -4.47 10.01 -4.37
C LEU A 96 -5.23 11.34 -4.50
N LYS A 97 -4.55 12.48 -4.27
CA LYS A 97 -5.08 13.85 -4.43
C LYS A 97 -6.29 14.21 -3.54
N SER A 98 -6.44 13.57 -2.38
CA SER A 98 -7.45 13.97 -1.40
C SER A 98 -6.88 14.93 -0.36
N ASN A 99 -7.72 15.88 0.05
CA ASN A 99 -7.40 16.88 1.08
C ASN A 99 -7.87 16.48 2.49
N LYS A 100 -8.52 15.32 2.63
CA LYS A 100 -8.97 14.84 3.95
C LYS A 100 -7.74 14.50 4.82
N THR A 101 -7.88 14.74 6.12
CA THR A 101 -6.81 14.50 7.09
C THR A 101 -7.03 13.19 7.84
N VAL A 102 -5.94 12.43 8.01
CA VAL A 102 -5.85 11.29 8.92
C VAL A 102 -5.31 11.78 10.27
N THR A 103 -6.07 11.53 11.33
CA THR A 103 -5.69 11.92 12.69
C THR A 103 -5.02 10.78 13.43
N VAL A 104 -4.25 11.11 14.48
CA VAL A 104 -3.61 10.11 15.34
C VAL A 104 -4.65 9.26 16.09
N ILE A 105 -5.74 9.90 16.55
CA ILE A 105 -6.83 9.25 17.29
C ILE A 105 -7.50 8.18 16.42
N GLU A 106 -7.70 8.45 15.13
CA GLU A 106 -8.24 7.45 14.19
C GLU A 106 -7.32 6.24 14.06
N CYS A 107 -5.99 6.47 14.02
CA CYS A 107 -5.02 5.38 13.93
C CYS A 107 -4.93 4.54 15.22
N GLU A 108 -5.03 5.17 16.39
CA GLU A 108 -4.99 4.48 17.68
C GLU A 108 -6.14 3.47 17.86
N LYS A 109 -7.31 3.81 17.32
CA LYS A 109 -8.53 3.00 17.37
C LYS A 109 -8.49 1.77 16.46
N LEU A 110 -7.53 1.67 15.55
CA LEU A 110 -7.44 0.55 14.60
C LEU A 110 -7.14 -0.76 15.33
N THR A 111 -7.85 -1.84 14.98
CA THR A 111 -7.65 -3.15 15.62
C THR A 111 -7.15 -4.19 14.63
N LYS A 112 -7.62 -4.14 13.38
CA LYS A 112 -7.29 -5.09 12.32
C LYS A 112 -6.68 -4.40 11.10
N VAL A 113 -6.01 -5.19 10.27
CA VAL A 113 -5.48 -4.73 8.97
C VAL A 113 -6.59 -4.16 8.08
N SER A 114 -7.76 -4.81 8.06
CA SER A 114 -8.94 -4.31 7.34
C SER A 114 -9.43 -2.94 7.83
N ASP A 115 -9.26 -2.60 9.11
CA ASP A 115 -9.60 -1.27 9.63
C ASP A 115 -8.68 -0.20 9.04
N CYS A 116 -7.39 -0.50 8.88
CA CYS A 116 -6.42 0.39 8.24
C CYS A 116 -6.84 0.73 6.81
N ILE A 117 -7.21 -0.29 6.04
CA ILE A 117 -7.67 -0.13 4.65
C ILE A 117 -8.94 0.73 4.61
N LYS A 118 -9.92 0.43 5.46
CA LYS A 118 -11.18 1.20 5.55
C LYS A 118 -10.93 2.67 5.92
N LEU A 119 -10.02 2.92 6.86
CA LEU A 119 -9.66 4.27 7.26
C LEU A 119 -9.13 5.06 6.06
N VAL A 120 -8.14 4.53 5.33
CA VAL A 120 -7.58 5.21 4.15
C VAL A 120 -8.65 5.43 3.07
N LYS A 121 -9.48 4.41 2.79
CA LYS A 121 -10.58 4.51 1.82
C LYS A 121 -11.58 5.62 2.16
N SER A 122 -11.95 5.78 3.43
CA SER A 122 -12.88 6.84 3.86
C SER A 122 -12.33 8.27 3.66
N LYS A 123 -11.01 8.39 3.51
CA LYS A 123 -10.30 9.65 3.33
C LYS A 123 -9.99 9.97 1.88
N ILE A 124 -10.44 9.16 0.93
CA ILE A 124 -10.40 9.48 -0.51
C ILE A 124 -11.78 9.97 -0.95
#